data_AF-A0A840NMZ2-F1
#
_entry.id   AF-A0A840NMZ2-F1
#
_cell.length_a   1.000
_cell.length_b   1.000
_cell.length_c   1.000
_cell.angle_alpha   90.00
_cell.angle_beta   90.00
_cell.angle_gamma   90.00
#
_symmetry.space_group_name_H-M   'P 1'
#
loop_
_entity.id
_entity.type
_entity.pdbx_description
1 polymer ?
#
loop_
_entity_poly.entity_id
_entity_poly.type
_entity_poly.pdbx_seq_one_letter_code
_entity_poly.pdbx_strand_id
1 'polypeptide(L)' 'MRKLAATRAANAGATVSQIKALFGWSEDKTVSLYTKTVDRKRLAIEAIKKLQKS' A
#
# COMPACT_ATOMS: atom_id res chain seq x y z
N MET A 1 -0.35 17.25 4.35
CA MET A 1 0.96 16.65 4.01
C MET A 1 1.00 15.12 4.15
N ARG A 2 0.58 14.51 5.27
CA ARG A 2 0.68 13.05 5.50
C ARG A 2 -0.10 12.17 4.50
N LYS A 3 -1.32 12.58 4.12
CA LYS A 3 -2.14 11.88 3.11
C LYS A 3 -1.42 11.77 1.76
N LEU A 4 -0.90 12.89 1.24
CA LEU A 4 -0.19 12.92 -0.04
C LEU A 4 1.07 12.07 0.00
N ALA A 5 1.83 12.13 1.09
CA ALA A 5 3.04 11.34 1.26
C ALA A 5 2.73 9.82 1.34
N ALA A 6 1.68 9.42 2.08
CA ALA A 6 1.25 8.02 2.15
C ALA A 6 0.76 7.49 0.79
N THR A 7 -0.02 8.28 0.03
CA THR A 7 -0.46 7.89 -1.32
C THR A 7 0.72 7.77 -2.29
N ARG A 8 1.70 8.68 -2.23
CA ARG A 8 2.92 8.60 -3.04
C ARG A 8 3.77 7.38 -2.69
N ALA A 9 3.96 7.11 -1.40
CA ALA A 9 4.68 5.92 -0.94
C ALA A 9 3.99 4.64 -1.40
N ALA A 10 2.65 4.56 -1.29
CA ALA A 10 1.88 3.42 -1.79
C ALA A 10 2.03 3.24 -3.31
N ASN A 11 1.98 4.33 -4.08
CA ASN A 11 2.18 4.29 -5.53
C ASN A 11 3.61 3.87 -5.90
N ALA A 12 4.60 4.20 -5.07
CA ALA A 12 5.98 3.75 -5.22
C ALA A 12 6.19 2.28 -4.79
N GLY A 13 5.13 1.60 -4.31
CA GLY A 13 5.17 0.18 -3.95
C GLY A 13 5.37 -0.09 -2.45
N ALA A 14 5.34 0.94 -1.59
CA ALA A 14 5.40 0.71 -0.15
C ALA A 14 4.12 0.03 0.35
N THR A 15 4.28 -1.00 1.18
CA THR A 15 3.16 -1.71 1.79
C THR A 15 2.52 -0.88 2.89
N VAL A 16 1.28 -1.24 3.28
CA VAL A 16 0.58 -0.61 4.41
C VAL A 16 1.44 -0.62 5.68
N SER A 17 2.11 -1.72 5.98
CA SER A 17 2.99 -1.86 7.15
C SER A 17 4.22 -0.95 7.08
N GLN A 18 4.82 -0.79 5.89
CA GLN A 18 5.96 0.13 5.70
C GLN A 18 5.53 1.58 5.88
N ILE A 19 4.37 1.96 5.33
CA ILE A 19 3.80 3.31 5.47
C ILE A 19 3.45 3.58 6.95
N LYS A 20 2.91 2.60 7.66
CA LYS A 20 2.65 2.71 9.11
C LYS A 20 3.91 3.00 9.90
N ALA A 21 4.99 2.26 9.65
CA ALA A 21 6.27 2.49 10.29
C ALA A 21 6.83 3.89 9.96
N LEU A 22 6.72 4.33 8.71
CA LEU A 22 7.23 5.61 8.23
C LEU A 22 6.54 6.84 8.87
N PHE A 23 5.26 6.70 9.21
CA PHE A 23 4.46 7.79 9.79
C PHE A 23 4.11 7.60 11.26
N GLY A 24 4.60 6.52 11.91
CA GLY A 24 4.32 6.22 13.31
C GLY A 24 2.86 5.87 13.58
N TRP A 25 2.15 5.30 12.61
CA TRP A 25 0.75 4.93 12.75
C TRP A 25 0.61 3.50 13.29
N SER A 26 -0.07 3.36 14.43
CA SER A 26 -0.39 2.05 15.03
C SER A 26 -1.65 1.42 14.42
N GLU A 27 -2.63 2.23 14.04
CA GLU A 27 -3.93 1.76 13.55
C GLU A 27 -3.99 1.61 12.01
N ASP A 28 -4.47 0.46 11.55
CA ASP A 28 -4.64 0.16 10.12
C ASP A 28 -5.76 0.97 9.46
N LYS A 29 -6.75 1.41 10.26
CA LYS A 29 -7.97 2.06 9.76
C LYS A 29 -7.64 3.39 9.06
N THR A 30 -6.68 4.14 9.59
CA THR A 30 -6.25 5.43 9.04
C THR A 30 -5.44 5.26 7.76
N VAL A 31 -4.61 4.22 7.68
CA VAL A 31 -3.75 3.98 6.51
C VAL A 31 -4.54 3.42 5.34
N SER A 32 -5.46 2.48 5.63
CA SER A 32 -6.32 1.83 4.64
C SER A 32 -7.12 2.85 3.82
N LEU A 33 -7.61 3.93 4.43
CA LEU A 33 -8.35 4.98 3.72
C LEU A 33 -7.54 5.61 2.57
N TYR A 34 -6.20 5.62 2.67
CA TYR A 34 -5.32 6.28 1.71
C TYR A 34 -4.59 5.32 0.78
N THR A 35 -4.51 4.04 1.13
CA THR A 35 -3.69 3.04 0.41
C THR A 35 -4.51 1.88 -0.18
N LYS A 36 -5.77 1.68 0.24
CA LYS A 36 -6.61 0.52 -0.13
C LYS A 36 -6.74 0.30 -1.64
N THR A 37 -6.92 1.37 -2.42
CA THR A 37 -7.07 1.26 -3.88
C THR A 37 -5.75 0.92 -4.58
N VAL A 38 -4.64 1.47 -4.08
CA VAL A 38 -3.30 1.24 -4.65
C VAL A 38 -2.80 -0.16 -4.32
N ASP A 39 -2.96 -0.57 -3.06
CA ASP A 39 -2.52 -1.88 -2.59
C ASP A 39 -3.34 -3.01 -3.24
N ARG A 40 -4.65 -2.85 -3.43
CA ARG A 40 -5.46 -3.82 -4.19
C ARG A 40 -4.97 -4.01 -5.63
N LYS A 41 -4.66 -2.91 -6.34
CA LYS A 41 -4.14 -2.99 -7.72
C LYS A 41 -2.80 -3.71 -7.76
N ARG A 42 -1.88 -3.38 -6.84
CA ARG A 42 -0.58 -4.04 -6.72
C ARG A 42 -0.73 -5.53 -6.42
N LEU A 43 -1.52 -5.89 -5.41
CA LEU A 43 -1.77 -7.28 -5.01
C LEU A 43 -2.39 -8.09 -6.16
N ALA A 44 -3.31 -7.50 -6.93
CA ALA A 44 -3.88 -8.16 -8.10
C ALA A 44 -2.82 -8.42 -9.18
N ILE A 45 -1.98 -7.43 -9.51
CA ILE A 45 -0.90 -7.59 -10.49
C ILE A 45 0.12 -8.63 -10.03
N GLU A 46 0.53 -8.62 -8.76
CA GLU A 46 1.45 -9.60 -8.20
C GLU A 46 0.86 -11.01 -8.21
N ALA A 47 -0.43 -11.16 -7.86
CA ALA A 47 -1.12 -12.44 -7.92
C ALA A 47 -1.16 -12.98 -9.35
N ILE A 48 -1.52 -12.15 -10.33
CA ILE A 48 -1.54 -12.52 -11.75
C ILE A 48 -0.13 -12.94 -12.21
N LYS A 49 0.92 -12.17 -11.87
CA LYS A 49 2.30 -12.51 -12.22
C LYS A 49 2.75 -13.84 -11.62
N LYS A 50 2.34 -14.17 -10.38
CA LYS A 50 2.65 -15.47 -9.76
C LYS A 50 1.96 -16.61 -10.49
N LEU A 51 0.68 -16.44 -10.85
CA LEU A 51 -0.09 -17.43 -11.59
C LEU A 51 0.47 -17.68 -13.01
N GLN A 52 0.92 -16.63 -13.70
CA GLN A 52 1.54 -16.76 -15.04
C GLN A 52 2.90 -17.46 -15.05
N LYS A 53 3.57 -17.52 -13.89
CA LYS A 53 4.88 -18.17 -13.73
C LYS A 53 4.78 -19.65 -13.33
N SER A 54 3.56 -20.19 -13.31
CA SER A 54 3.23 -21.56 -12.88
C SER A 54 3.04 -22.48 -14.08
#